data_AF-C7TZN1-F1
#
_entry.id   AF-C7TZN1-F1
#
_cell.length_a   1.000
_cell.length_b   1.000
_cell.length_c   1.000
_cell.angle_alpha   90.00
_cell.angle_beta   90.00
_cell.angle_gamma   90.00
#
_symmetry.space_group_name_H-M   'P 1'
#
loop_
_entity.id
_entity.type
_entity.pdbx_description
1 polymer ?
#
loop_
_entity_poly.entity_id
_entity_poly.type
_entity_poly.pdbx_seq_one_letter_code
_entity_poly.pdbx_strand_id
1 'polypeptide(L)'
;MDITLDDLVQESEKLLMNVQEDNDLPHITRSLDQMRHLGEKLYLSRGSNSDVKAARLLGPKLSYELPQNLTSKLENLVSTDVHETFPFVPKTDIQSFLRVERDNALLTAVLMTRKSMFEEVEERCDSYLQTWWEQEAAGVLSGLSGSNGPLDTELTCLPDLEYYDHSDTVQRQAMQLTRDELLYANQLDYFLTIHLTSVDFTPIQNGVPHDLLTYLARDQDSISCEKQLKNLHSDVAELWSLMKRISYRMRSDHGSELSYDRPLEVRASLSVQNTLSMCSLEHLESEFLEFMKITVANQPRLARLGGHPGTRSLVRAYLSLRLPSENITNVSAFNDFYQLSEQNGWEFDDGLVDGVPVWPMLFYCLRTGDTQVTLEVARDALNNLGSFVPMLEDYVKHNRRLRTHNQARIRQTCKQVAKSTRDPYKRLMYSILGQCDLNENYSDIVSNIDDFLWIKISQVVAQEPTESVVSSKNSVEDTLTLGQLQTLLYETYGEVHFDAWSQPLVFFKILCLTQQYEAAIGFLARFEQLRCHAVHIALVLKDLHLLLLPNWLHSPLVIRNEYDPTGFRRLNLARLIMLYTRKFEATDPEKALMYYY
;
A
#
# COMPACT_ATOMS: atom_id res chain seq x y z
N MET A 1 -33.77 -39.51 -21.29
CA MET A 1 -34.41 -39.48 -19.97
C MET A 1 -34.91 -38.07 -19.82
N ASP A 2 -36.21 -37.89 -19.93
CA ASP A 2 -36.83 -36.57 -19.85
C ASP A 2 -36.79 -36.15 -18.40
N ILE A 3 -35.94 -35.17 -18.07
CA ILE A 3 -35.87 -34.57 -16.74
C ILE A 3 -37.22 -33.90 -16.52
N THR A 4 -37.99 -34.43 -15.56
CA THR A 4 -39.31 -33.89 -15.26
C THR A 4 -39.15 -32.61 -14.43
N LEU A 5 -40.12 -31.71 -14.49
CA LEU A 5 -40.08 -30.45 -13.74
C LEU A 5 -39.91 -30.69 -12.23
N ASP A 6 -40.45 -31.81 -11.73
CA ASP A 6 -40.32 -32.23 -10.34
C ASP A 6 -38.88 -32.63 -9.98
N ASP A 7 -38.14 -33.26 -10.89
CA ASP A 7 -36.72 -33.60 -10.68
C ASP A 7 -35.87 -32.32 -10.55
N LEU A 8 -36.18 -31.30 -11.35
CA LEU A 8 -35.47 -30.01 -11.33
C LEU A 8 -35.78 -29.22 -10.05
N VAL A 9 -37.03 -29.28 -9.57
CA VAL A 9 -37.43 -28.71 -8.28
C VAL A 9 -36.67 -29.42 -7.15
N GLN A 10 -36.61 -30.75 -7.20
CA GLN A 10 -35.90 -31.55 -6.19
C GLN A 10 -34.38 -31.27 -6.17
N GLU A 11 -33.75 -31.08 -7.33
CA GLU A 11 -32.35 -30.65 -7.41
C GLU A 11 -32.15 -29.22 -6.88
N SER A 12 -33.08 -28.31 -7.16
CA SER A 12 -33.01 -26.95 -6.64
C SER A 12 -33.14 -26.89 -5.11
N GLU A 13 -34.02 -27.72 -4.53
CA GLU A 13 -34.17 -27.85 -3.07
C GLU A 13 -32.94 -28.50 -2.42
N LYS A 14 -32.31 -29.47 -3.11
CA LYS A 14 -31.06 -30.08 -2.65
C LYS A 14 -29.89 -29.09 -2.67
N LEU A 15 -29.79 -28.25 -3.70
CA LEU A 15 -28.82 -27.15 -3.75
C LEU A 15 -29.09 -26.11 -2.66
N LEU A 16 -30.36 -25.82 -2.36
CA LEU A 16 -30.75 -24.91 -1.28
C LEU A 16 -30.33 -25.44 0.10
N MET A 17 -30.44 -26.75 0.34
CA MET A 17 -29.96 -27.37 1.59
C MET A 17 -28.42 -27.32 1.72
N ASN A 18 -27.69 -27.52 0.62
CA ASN A 18 -26.22 -27.47 0.65
C ASN A 18 -25.67 -26.05 0.92
N VAL A 19 -26.39 -25.00 0.51
CA VAL A 19 -26.00 -23.60 0.78
C VAL A 19 -26.30 -23.18 2.23
N GLN A 20 -27.09 -23.98 2.94
CA GLN A 20 -27.58 -23.71 4.29
C GLN A 20 -26.54 -23.95 5.40
N GLU A 21 -25.46 -24.69 5.14
CA GLU A 21 -24.41 -24.91 6.14
C GLU A 21 -23.55 -23.66 6.43
N ASP A 22 -23.55 -22.65 5.54
CA ASP A 22 -22.57 -21.55 5.62
C ASP A 22 -23.11 -20.12 5.85
N ASN A 23 -24.42 -19.81 5.76
CA ASN A 23 -24.88 -18.41 5.96
C ASN A 23 -26.31 -18.24 6.52
N ASP A 24 -26.42 -17.60 7.69
CA ASP A 24 -27.67 -17.14 8.35
C ASP A 24 -28.24 -15.86 7.70
N LEU A 25 -28.79 -15.94 6.49
CA LEU A 25 -29.54 -14.85 5.84
C LEU A 25 -30.96 -15.32 5.44
N PRO A 26 -32.02 -14.49 5.60
CA PRO A 26 -33.38 -14.91 5.26
C PRO A 26 -33.60 -15.00 3.73
N HIS A 27 -34.24 -16.09 3.30
CA HIS A 27 -34.45 -16.41 1.89
C HIS A 27 -35.42 -15.44 1.18
N ILE A 28 -35.11 -15.13 -0.09
CA ILE A 28 -35.99 -14.39 -0.99
C ILE A 28 -36.51 -15.36 -2.05
N THR A 29 -37.70 -15.91 -1.85
CA THR A 29 -38.44 -16.66 -2.87
C THR A 29 -39.24 -15.66 -3.71
N ARG A 30 -38.76 -15.37 -4.93
CA ARG A 30 -39.49 -14.51 -5.88
C ARG A 30 -40.31 -15.38 -6.83
N SER A 31 -41.52 -14.94 -7.13
CA SER A 31 -42.36 -15.60 -8.14
C SER A 31 -41.76 -15.42 -9.54
N LEU A 32 -42.11 -16.33 -10.46
CA LEU A 32 -41.65 -16.30 -11.86
C LEU A 32 -41.93 -14.94 -12.52
N ASP A 33 -43.07 -14.31 -12.18
CA ASP A 33 -43.44 -12.98 -12.65
C ASP A 33 -42.54 -11.87 -12.09
N GLN A 34 -42.13 -11.96 -10.83
CA GLN A 34 -41.19 -11.02 -10.22
C GLN A 34 -39.78 -11.16 -10.83
N MET A 35 -39.36 -12.38 -11.14
CA MET A 35 -38.11 -12.62 -11.89
C MET A 35 -38.20 -12.08 -13.31
N ARG A 36 -39.32 -12.27 -14.00
CA ARG A 36 -39.54 -11.72 -15.35
C ARG A 36 -39.47 -10.20 -15.35
N HIS A 37 -40.11 -9.53 -14.38
CA HIS A 37 -40.09 -8.08 -14.31
C HIS A 37 -38.71 -7.50 -13.96
N LEU A 38 -37.94 -8.21 -13.11
CA LEU A 38 -36.54 -7.86 -12.88
C LEU A 38 -35.67 -8.12 -14.12
N GLY A 39 -35.93 -9.20 -14.85
CA GLY A 39 -35.29 -9.51 -16.13
C GLY A 39 -35.57 -8.44 -17.18
N GLU A 40 -36.80 -7.97 -17.29
CA GLU A 40 -37.19 -6.84 -18.17
C GLU A 40 -36.53 -5.53 -17.73
N LYS A 41 -36.42 -5.28 -16.42
CA LYS A 41 -35.74 -4.11 -15.87
C LYS A 41 -34.22 -4.15 -16.11
N LEU A 42 -33.60 -5.33 -16.06
CA LEU A 42 -32.20 -5.54 -16.44
C LEU A 42 -31.99 -5.44 -17.95
N TYR A 43 -32.94 -5.93 -18.75
CA TYR A 43 -32.92 -5.84 -20.21
C TYR A 43 -33.02 -4.38 -20.67
N LEU A 44 -33.88 -3.57 -20.06
CA LEU A 44 -33.98 -2.12 -20.34
C LEU A 44 -32.75 -1.34 -19.84
N SER A 45 -32.05 -1.83 -18.81
CA SER A 45 -30.74 -1.29 -18.39
C SER A 45 -29.59 -1.71 -19.33
N ARG A 46 -29.80 -2.72 -20.18
CA ARG A 46 -28.92 -3.15 -21.28
C ARG A 46 -29.34 -2.44 -22.58
N GLY A 47 -29.12 -1.12 -22.65
CA GLY A 47 -29.12 -0.44 -23.95
C GLY A 47 -28.02 -0.98 -24.87
N SER A 48 -28.10 -0.68 -26.17
CA SER A 48 -27.19 -1.07 -27.30
C SER A 48 -25.69 -0.83 -27.10
N ASN A 49 -25.28 -0.37 -25.92
CA ASN A 49 -23.92 -0.06 -25.52
C ASN A 49 -23.27 -1.20 -24.73
N SER A 50 -23.96 -2.30 -24.38
CA SER A 50 -23.32 -3.45 -23.72
C SER A 50 -22.35 -4.18 -24.65
N ASP A 51 -22.71 -4.31 -25.92
CA ASP A 51 -21.86 -4.99 -26.91
C ASP A 51 -20.67 -4.11 -27.27
N VAL A 52 -20.84 -2.78 -27.25
CA VAL A 52 -19.76 -1.79 -27.37
C VAL A 52 -18.86 -1.79 -26.13
N LYS A 53 -19.41 -1.97 -24.92
CA LYS A 53 -18.64 -2.08 -23.68
C LYS A 53 -17.90 -3.41 -23.56
N ALA A 54 -18.52 -4.51 -23.98
CA ALA A 54 -17.89 -5.83 -24.06
C ALA A 54 -16.82 -5.85 -25.16
N ALA A 55 -17.09 -5.28 -26.33
CA ALA A 55 -16.09 -5.10 -27.39
C ALA A 55 -14.98 -4.13 -27.00
N ARG A 56 -15.24 -3.12 -26.15
CA ARG A 56 -14.19 -2.22 -25.62
C ARG A 56 -13.40 -2.85 -24.46
N LEU A 57 -13.98 -3.78 -23.71
CA LEU A 57 -13.29 -4.59 -22.69
C LEU A 57 -12.42 -5.69 -23.32
N LEU A 58 -12.93 -6.34 -24.37
CA LEU A 58 -12.30 -7.49 -25.03
C LEU A 58 -11.40 -7.06 -26.22
N GLY A 59 -11.70 -5.93 -26.86
CA GLY A 59 -11.00 -5.42 -28.04
C GLY A 59 -9.50 -5.15 -27.85
N PRO A 60 -9.04 -4.60 -26.70
CA PRO A 60 -7.61 -4.40 -26.46
C PRO A 60 -6.82 -5.69 -26.18
N LYS A 61 -7.52 -6.80 -25.89
CA LYS A 61 -6.92 -8.06 -25.44
C LYS A 61 -7.02 -9.18 -26.47
N LEU A 62 -8.07 -9.17 -27.28
CA LEU A 62 -8.23 -10.03 -28.45
C LEU A 62 -7.69 -9.27 -29.67
N SER A 63 -6.37 -9.08 -29.74
CA SER A 63 -5.70 -8.53 -30.91
C SER A 63 -5.77 -9.54 -32.07
N TYR A 64 -6.93 -9.63 -32.71
CA TYR A 64 -7.07 -10.18 -34.04
C TYR A 64 -7.18 -9.01 -35.00
N GLU A 65 -6.07 -8.31 -35.21
CA GLU A 65 -5.91 -7.59 -36.46
C GLU A 65 -5.87 -8.66 -37.56
N LEU A 66 -6.98 -8.83 -38.30
CA LEU A 66 -6.81 -9.32 -39.67
C LEU A 66 -5.94 -8.27 -40.35
N PRO A 67 -4.68 -8.58 -40.72
CA PRO A 67 -3.92 -7.65 -41.53
C PRO A 67 -4.77 -7.39 -42.77
N GLN A 68 -4.98 -6.13 -43.16
CA GLN A 68 -5.60 -5.83 -44.47
C GLN A 68 -4.83 -6.47 -45.64
N ASN A 69 -3.59 -6.88 -45.37
CA ASN A 69 -2.73 -7.68 -46.23
C ASN A 69 -3.05 -9.20 -46.26
N LEU A 70 -3.90 -9.74 -45.37
CA LEU A 70 -4.34 -11.13 -45.44
C LEU A 70 -5.33 -11.31 -46.58
N THR A 71 -6.24 -10.36 -46.80
CA THR A 71 -7.18 -10.42 -47.93
C THR A 71 -6.43 -10.34 -49.25
N SER A 72 -5.43 -9.46 -49.37
CA SER A 72 -4.58 -9.39 -50.58
C SER A 72 -3.63 -10.59 -50.71
N LYS A 73 -3.17 -11.20 -49.61
CA LYS A 73 -2.40 -12.46 -49.65
C LYS A 73 -3.28 -13.68 -49.94
N LEU A 74 -4.55 -13.68 -49.52
CA LEU A 74 -5.56 -14.71 -49.81
C LEU A 74 -6.04 -14.61 -51.26
N GLU A 75 -6.18 -13.40 -51.80
CA GLU A 75 -6.48 -13.18 -53.22
C GLU A 75 -5.27 -13.53 -54.12
N ASN A 76 -4.04 -13.34 -53.62
CA ASN A 76 -2.82 -13.78 -54.30
C ASN A 76 -2.53 -15.29 -54.11
N LEU A 77 -3.19 -15.95 -53.17
CA LEU A 77 -3.29 -17.41 -53.11
C LEU A 77 -4.37 -17.85 -54.11
N VAL A 78 -4.16 -17.51 -55.38
CA VAL A 78 -4.74 -18.30 -56.46
C VAL A 78 -4.31 -19.73 -56.18
N SER A 79 -5.27 -20.64 -56.05
CA SER A 79 -5.01 -22.07 -56.05
C SER A 79 -4.12 -22.34 -57.25
N THR A 80 -2.80 -22.42 -57.03
CA THR A 80 -1.95 -23.16 -57.93
C THR A 80 -2.57 -24.53 -57.85
N ASP A 81 -3.34 -24.85 -58.87
CA ASP A 81 -3.70 -26.20 -59.23
C ASP A 81 -2.38 -26.96 -59.25
N VAL A 82 -2.02 -27.51 -58.10
CA VAL A 82 -1.14 -28.66 -57.97
C VAL A 82 -1.97 -29.83 -58.49
N HIS A 83 -2.40 -29.73 -59.76
CA HIS A 83 -2.47 -30.89 -60.60
C HIS A 83 -1.02 -31.32 -60.71
N GLU A 84 -0.61 -32.19 -59.80
CA GLU A 84 0.44 -33.15 -60.06
C GLU A 84 0.10 -33.81 -61.39
N THR A 85 0.59 -33.25 -62.49
CA THR A 85 0.72 -33.97 -63.74
C THR A 85 1.68 -35.10 -63.45
N PHE A 86 1.13 -36.24 -63.03
CA PHE A 86 1.85 -37.49 -62.96
C PHE A 86 2.49 -37.72 -64.33
N PRO A 87 3.82 -37.87 -64.44
CA PRO A 87 4.40 -38.32 -65.68
C PRO A 87 3.84 -39.72 -65.94
N PHE A 88 3.12 -39.90 -67.05
CA PHE A 88 2.65 -41.22 -67.46
C PHE A 88 3.88 -42.08 -67.78
N VAL A 89 4.19 -43.04 -66.90
CA VAL A 89 5.31 -43.97 -67.10
C VAL A 89 4.80 -45.23 -67.81
N PRO A 90 5.35 -45.63 -68.96
CA PRO A 90 4.99 -46.87 -69.63
C PRO A 90 5.41 -48.09 -68.77
N LYS A 91 4.55 -49.13 -68.73
CA LYS A 91 4.65 -50.33 -67.87
C LYS A 91 5.82 -51.29 -68.19
N THR A 92 6.92 -50.83 -68.79
CA THR A 92 8.06 -51.66 -69.20
C THR A 92 9.32 -51.46 -68.36
N ASP A 93 9.35 -50.49 -67.44
CA ASP A 93 10.50 -50.24 -66.56
C ASP A 93 10.12 -50.38 -65.07
N ILE A 94 10.42 -51.56 -64.50
CA ILE A 94 10.10 -51.93 -63.12
C ILE A 94 10.83 -51.04 -62.10
N GLN A 95 12.04 -50.58 -62.40
CA GLN A 95 12.81 -49.75 -61.47
C GLN A 95 12.21 -48.35 -61.33
N SER A 96 11.76 -47.76 -62.44
CA SER A 96 11.07 -46.48 -62.43
C SER A 96 9.72 -46.55 -61.68
N PHE A 97 8.97 -47.64 -61.88
CA PHE A 97 7.71 -47.89 -61.17
C PHE A 97 7.92 -48.00 -59.65
N LEU A 98 8.89 -48.80 -59.21
CA LEU A 98 9.20 -48.95 -57.78
C LEU A 98 9.70 -47.65 -57.14
N ARG A 99 10.43 -46.81 -57.89
CA ARG A 99 10.83 -45.49 -57.40
C ARG A 99 9.62 -44.57 -57.23
N VAL A 100 8.70 -44.53 -58.18
CA VAL A 100 7.47 -43.73 -58.09
C VAL A 100 6.57 -44.23 -56.98
N GLU A 101 6.43 -45.53 -56.79
CA GLU A 101 5.62 -46.10 -55.69
C GLU A 101 6.25 -45.79 -54.33
N ARG A 102 7.59 -45.83 -54.23
CA ARG A 102 8.32 -45.39 -53.03
C ARG A 102 8.12 -43.90 -52.77
N ASP A 103 8.21 -43.06 -53.79
CA ASP A 103 8.04 -41.61 -53.67
C ASP A 103 6.59 -41.27 -53.29
N ASN A 104 5.59 -41.98 -53.82
CA ASN A 104 4.19 -41.89 -53.41
C ASN A 104 3.97 -42.36 -51.97
N ALA A 105 4.64 -43.44 -51.55
CA ALA A 105 4.57 -43.92 -50.16
C ALA A 105 5.22 -42.90 -49.19
N LEU A 106 6.31 -42.26 -49.59
CA LEU A 106 6.93 -41.17 -48.83
C LEU A 106 6.02 -39.94 -48.78
N LEU A 107 5.39 -39.57 -49.89
CA LEU A 107 4.47 -38.45 -49.94
C LEU A 107 3.24 -38.69 -49.06
N THR A 108 2.64 -39.88 -49.11
CA THR A 108 1.52 -40.24 -48.25
C THR A 108 1.91 -40.26 -46.77
N ALA A 109 3.10 -40.75 -46.42
CA ALA A 109 3.62 -40.67 -45.06
C ALA A 109 3.82 -39.21 -44.58
N VAL A 110 4.34 -38.33 -45.46
CA VAL A 110 4.49 -36.90 -45.17
C VAL A 110 3.13 -36.21 -45.00
N LEU A 111 2.13 -36.57 -45.82
CA LEU A 111 0.78 -36.02 -45.69
C LEU A 111 0.09 -36.48 -44.40
N MET A 112 0.24 -37.76 -44.02
CA MET A 112 -0.31 -38.29 -42.78
C MET A 112 0.34 -37.65 -41.55
N THR A 113 1.67 -37.50 -41.55
CA THR A 113 2.39 -36.82 -40.45
C THR A 113 2.02 -35.35 -40.37
N ARG A 114 1.92 -34.65 -41.51
CA ARG A 114 1.45 -33.27 -41.55
C ARG A 114 0.06 -33.15 -40.93
N LYS A 115 -0.88 -34.02 -41.33
CA LYS A 115 -2.25 -34.00 -40.80
C LYS A 115 -2.27 -34.23 -39.28
N SER A 116 -1.54 -35.24 -38.80
CA SER A 116 -1.43 -35.53 -37.37
C SER A 116 -0.82 -34.36 -36.58
N MET A 117 0.20 -33.70 -37.12
CA MET A 117 0.83 -32.53 -36.49
C MET A 117 -0.14 -31.35 -36.41
N PHE A 118 -0.98 -31.13 -37.43
CA PHE A 118 -1.99 -30.07 -37.39
C PHE A 118 -3.07 -30.37 -36.35
N GLU A 119 -3.55 -31.61 -36.26
CA GLU A 119 -4.51 -32.03 -35.25
C GLU A 119 -3.95 -31.85 -33.82
N GLU A 120 -2.69 -32.23 -33.57
CA GLU A 120 -2.05 -32.05 -32.24
C GLU A 120 -1.85 -30.55 -31.90
N VAL A 121 -1.50 -29.74 -32.89
CA VAL A 121 -1.34 -28.28 -32.69
C VAL A 121 -2.70 -27.63 -32.41
N GLU A 122 -3.76 -28.03 -33.12
CA GLU A 122 -5.11 -27.52 -32.91
C GLU A 122 -5.62 -27.86 -31.50
N GLU A 123 -5.49 -29.12 -31.07
CA GLU A 123 -5.87 -29.55 -29.72
C GLU A 123 -5.10 -28.78 -28.63
N ARG A 124 -3.80 -28.51 -28.86
CA ARG A 124 -2.97 -27.74 -27.94
C ARG A 124 -3.35 -26.25 -27.92
N CYS A 125 -3.68 -25.68 -29.08
CA CYS A 125 -4.18 -24.31 -29.19
C CYS A 125 -5.51 -24.16 -28.46
N ASP A 126 -6.44 -25.09 -28.64
CA ASP A 126 -7.73 -25.09 -27.97
C ASP A 126 -7.58 -25.21 -26.45
N SER A 127 -6.74 -26.16 -26.00
CA SER A 127 -6.42 -26.32 -24.58
C SER A 127 -5.82 -25.04 -23.97
N TYR A 128 -4.90 -24.40 -24.70
CA TYR A 128 -4.28 -23.15 -24.29
C TYR A 128 -5.30 -22.01 -24.23
N LEU A 129 -6.12 -21.84 -25.27
CA LEU A 129 -7.17 -20.83 -25.34
C LEU A 129 -8.18 -20.99 -24.21
N GLN A 130 -8.55 -22.23 -23.90
CA GLN A 130 -9.47 -22.53 -22.79
C GLN A 130 -8.84 -22.19 -21.43
N THR A 131 -7.59 -22.57 -21.20
CA THR A 131 -6.89 -22.26 -19.94
C THR A 131 -6.69 -20.75 -19.78
N TRP A 132 -6.35 -20.06 -20.86
CA TRP A 132 -6.23 -18.60 -20.90
C TRP A 132 -7.58 -17.93 -20.60
N TRP A 133 -8.67 -18.42 -21.21
CA TRP A 133 -10.01 -17.90 -20.97
C TRP A 133 -10.46 -18.11 -19.53
N GLU A 134 -10.20 -19.26 -18.93
CA GLU A 134 -10.53 -19.53 -17.53
C GLU A 134 -9.81 -18.58 -16.56
N GLN A 135 -8.54 -18.27 -16.83
CA GLN A 135 -7.76 -17.30 -16.05
C GLN A 135 -8.30 -15.88 -16.18
N GLU A 136 -8.63 -15.43 -17.40
CA GLU A 136 -9.18 -14.09 -17.61
C GLU A 136 -10.62 -13.96 -17.08
N ALA A 137 -11.45 -14.99 -17.23
CA ALA A 137 -12.78 -15.02 -16.62
C ALA A 137 -12.70 -14.89 -15.09
N ALA A 138 -11.76 -15.60 -14.45
CA ALA A 138 -11.52 -15.45 -13.00
C ALA A 138 -10.98 -14.06 -12.63
N GLY A 139 -10.11 -13.47 -13.46
CA GLY A 139 -9.61 -12.11 -13.28
C GLY A 139 -10.71 -11.04 -13.38
N VAL A 140 -11.60 -11.16 -14.36
CA VAL A 140 -12.76 -10.27 -14.51
C VAL A 140 -13.73 -10.45 -13.36
N LEU A 141 -14.04 -11.69 -12.98
CA LEU A 141 -14.96 -11.96 -11.86
C LEU A 141 -14.42 -11.46 -10.52
N SER A 142 -13.12 -11.59 -10.26
CA SER A 142 -12.48 -11.03 -9.06
C SER A 142 -12.45 -9.50 -9.07
N GLY A 143 -12.19 -8.88 -10.22
CA GLY A 143 -12.28 -7.43 -10.40
C GLY A 143 -13.69 -6.87 -10.20
N LEU A 144 -14.72 -7.62 -10.62
CA LEU A 144 -16.12 -7.25 -10.42
C LEU A 144 -16.60 -7.48 -8.97
N SER A 145 -16.08 -8.50 -8.29
CA SER A 145 -16.45 -8.80 -6.89
C SER A 145 -15.83 -7.80 -5.88
N GLY A 146 -14.72 -7.13 -6.26
CA GLY A 146 -14.05 -6.13 -5.43
C GLY A 146 -14.48 -4.67 -5.65
N SER A 147 -15.33 -4.38 -6.64
CA SER A 147 -15.66 -3.00 -7.04
C SER A 147 -17.15 -2.68 -6.87
N ASN A 148 -17.49 -2.03 -5.75
CA ASN A 148 -18.80 -1.38 -5.56
C ASN A 148 -18.74 0.14 -5.85
N GLY A 149 -17.71 0.61 -6.58
CA GLY A 149 -17.54 2.01 -7.00
C GLY A 149 -17.67 2.20 -8.52
N PRO A 150 -17.85 3.45 -9.00
CA PRO A 150 -17.94 3.72 -10.43
C PRO A 150 -16.63 3.38 -11.14
N LEU A 151 -16.74 2.56 -12.20
CA LEU A 151 -15.65 1.87 -12.90
C LEU A 151 -14.51 2.78 -13.40
N ASP A 152 -13.33 2.58 -12.82
CA ASP A 152 -12.02 3.02 -13.31
C ASP A 152 -11.74 2.45 -14.70
N THR A 153 -12.06 3.22 -15.74
CA THR A 153 -11.79 2.83 -17.14
C THR A 153 -10.45 3.40 -17.65
N GLU A 154 -9.80 4.29 -16.89
CA GLU A 154 -8.59 4.98 -17.37
C GLU A 154 -7.27 4.33 -16.93
N LEU A 155 -7.28 3.45 -15.93
CA LEU A 155 -6.05 2.88 -15.38
C LEU A 155 -5.66 1.50 -15.95
N THR A 156 -6.53 0.88 -16.77
CA THR A 156 -6.32 -0.47 -17.34
C THR A 156 -5.89 -0.48 -18.81
N CYS A 157 -6.06 0.63 -19.54
CA CYS A 157 -5.61 0.71 -20.94
C CYS A 157 -4.07 0.79 -21.00
N LEU A 158 -3.45 -0.16 -21.70
CA LEU A 158 -2.21 0.12 -22.43
C LEU A 158 -2.65 0.86 -23.71
N PRO A 159 -2.12 2.05 -24.02
CA PRO A 159 -2.25 2.60 -25.37
C PRO A 159 -1.26 1.88 -26.27
N ASP A 160 -1.76 1.46 -27.42
CA ASP A 160 -1.02 0.85 -28.50
C ASP A 160 0.21 1.69 -28.90
N LEU A 161 1.30 1.00 -29.23
CA LEU A 161 2.43 1.54 -30.00
C LEU A 161 1.94 1.77 -31.45
N GLU A 162 1.01 2.69 -31.65
CA GLU A 162 0.57 3.09 -32.98
C GLU A 162 1.52 4.14 -33.56
N TYR A 163 2.03 3.79 -34.73
CA TYR A 163 2.74 4.62 -35.67
C TYR A 163 1.90 5.86 -35.99
N TYR A 164 2.39 7.05 -35.62
CA TYR A 164 1.72 8.32 -35.89
C TYR A 164 1.56 8.54 -37.39
N ASP A 165 0.31 8.52 -37.87
CA ASP A 165 -0.08 9.17 -39.12
C ASP A 165 -0.55 10.60 -38.81
N HIS A 166 -0.07 11.56 -39.60
CA HIS A 166 -0.26 12.99 -39.37
C HIS A 166 -1.53 13.50 -40.04
N SER A 167 -2.66 13.45 -39.34
CA SER A 167 -3.75 14.43 -39.51
C SER A 167 -4.86 14.15 -38.51
N ASP A 168 -4.94 14.96 -37.45
CA ASP A 168 -6.10 15.85 -37.32
C ASP A 168 -6.03 16.70 -36.04
N THR A 169 -6.25 17.99 -36.28
CA THR A 169 -6.49 19.06 -35.34
C THR A 169 -7.72 18.78 -34.47
N VAL A 170 -7.49 18.14 -33.33
CA VAL A 170 -8.37 18.26 -32.15
C VAL A 170 -7.52 18.88 -31.05
N GLN A 171 -8.04 19.95 -30.45
CA GLN A 171 -7.39 20.77 -29.42
C GLN A 171 -6.70 19.93 -28.33
N ARG A 172 -5.40 19.65 -28.53
CA ARG A 172 -4.47 19.34 -27.44
C ARG A 172 -4.25 20.65 -26.70
N GLN A 173 -4.98 20.87 -25.60
CA GLN A 173 -4.48 21.76 -24.57
C GLN A 173 -3.17 21.14 -24.08
N ALA A 174 -2.05 21.56 -24.66
CA ALA A 174 -0.74 21.29 -24.11
C ALA A 174 -0.72 21.91 -22.71
N MET A 175 -0.88 21.08 -21.67
CA MET A 175 -0.72 21.55 -20.31
C MET A 175 0.75 21.91 -20.15
N GLN A 176 1.03 23.20 -20.01
CA GLN A 176 2.36 23.68 -19.65
C GLN A 176 2.76 23.01 -18.32
N LEU A 177 3.99 22.50 -18.24
CA LEU A 177 4.56 21.94 -17.02
C LEU A 177 4.33 22.91 -15.86
N THR A 178 3.83 22.40 -14.73
CA THR A 178 3.65 23.22 -13.55
C THR A 178 5.01 23.64 -12.99
N ARG A 179 5.04 24.68 -12.16
CA ARG A 179 6.27 25.17 -11.51
C ARG A 179 7.02 24.04 -10.79
N ASP A 180 6.29 23.22 -10.04
CA ASP A 180 6.86 22.11 -9.27
C ASP A 180 7.43 21.02 -10.17
N GLU A 181 6.76 20.71 -11.28
CA GLU A 181 7.23 19.73 -12.26
C GLU A 181 8.50 20.18 -12.99
N LEU A 182 8.58 21.46 -13.32
CA LEU A 182 9.78 22.04 -13.94
C LEU A 182 10.96 22.05 -12.96
N LEU A 183 10.71 22.38 -11.68
CA LEU A 183 11.72 22.30 -10.63
C LEU A 183 12.24 20.88 -10.47
N TYR A 184 11.33 19.90 -10.39
CA TYR A 184 11.73 18.51 -10.29
C TYR A 184 12.51 18.01 -11.49
N ALA A 185 12.11 18.38 -12.70
CA ALA A 185 12.82 18.01 -13.92
C ALA A 185 14.25 18.59 -13.94
N ASN A 186 14.43 19.86 -13.55
CA ASN A 186 15.74 20.48 -13.48
C ASN A 186 16.66 19.81 -12.45
N GLN A 187 16.11 19.36 -11.31
CA GLN A 187 16.90 18.64 -10.30
C GLN A 187 17.31 17.24 -10.76
N LEU A 188 16.42 16.54 -11.46
CA LEU A 188 16.75 15.25 -12.08
C LEU A 188 17.84 15.42 -13.15
N ASP A 189 17.74 16.47 -13.98
CA ASP A 189 18.75 16.77 -15.00
C ASP A 189 20.13 17.05 -14.37
N TYR A 190 20.15 17.85 -13.30
CA TYR A 190 21.36 18.12 -12.54
C TYR A 190 21.95 16.85 -11.92
N PHE A 191 21.11 16.02 -11.30
CA PHE A 191 21.52 14.75 -10.69
C PHE A 191 22.11 13.79 -11.73
N LEU A 192 21.41 13.59 -12.86
CA LEU A 192 21.84 12.72 -13.94
C LEU A 192 23.12 13.21 -14.60
N THR A 193 23.25 14.53 -14.81
CA THR A 193 24.47 15.14 -15.34
C THR A 193 25.66 14.82 -14.44
N ILE A 194 25.53 14.97 -13.12
CA ILE A 194 26.61 14.61 -12.19
C ILE A 194 26.89 13.11 -12.24
N HIS A 195 25.84 12.28 -12.16
CA HIS A 195 25.97 10.83 -12.14
C HIS A 195 26.66 10.28 -13.41
N LEU A 196 26.38 10.86 -14.58
CA LEU A 196 26.96 10.47 -15.87
C LEU A 196 28.36 11.02 -16.11
N THR A 197 28.72 12.17 -15.52
CA THR A 197 30.01 12.83 -15.76
C THR A 197 31.10 12.46 -14.74
N SER A 198 30.73 12.02 -13.53
CA SER A 198 31.71 11.63 -12.52
C SER A 198 32.22 10.21 -12.74
N VAL A 199 33.54 10.05 -12.95
CA VAL A 199 34.22 8.75 -13.07
C VAL A 199 34.33 8.05 -11.70
N ASP A 200 34.25 8.81 -10.60
CA ASP A 200 34.22 8.34 -9.22
C ASP A 200 32.96 8.88 -8.51
N PHE A 201 31.79 8.29 -8.76
CA PHE A 201 30.58 8.65 -7.99
C PHE A 201 30.73 8.12 -6.57
N THR A 202 31.23 8.96 -5.66
CA THR A 202 31.26 8.63 -4.22
C THR A 202 29.95 9.08 -3.59
N PRO A 203 29.23 8.21 -2.85
CA PRO A 203 27.92 8.53 -2.27
C PRO A 203 27.94 9.67 -1.24
N ILE A 204 29.12 10.23 -0.93
CA ILE A 204 29.33 11.40 -0.09
C ILE A 204 30.43 12.26 -0.74
N GLN A 205 30.11 13.50 -1.11
CA GLN A 205 31.11 14.53 -1.39
C GLN A 205 30.85 15.71 -0.43
N ASN A 206 31.90 16.19 0.24
CA ASN A 206 31.83 17.30 1.20
C ASN A 206 30.82 17.12 2.36
N GLY A 207 30.60 15.88 2.81
CA GLY A 207 29.71 15.58 3.94
C GLY A 207 28.22 15.60 3.63
N VAL A 208 27.82 15.79 2.36
CA VAL A 208 26.42 15.67 1.93
C VAL A 208 26.27 14.38 1.11
N PRO A 209 25.33 13.49 1.47
CA PRO A 209 25.04 12.30 0.67
C PRO A 209 24.53 12.74 -0.71
N HIS A 210 25.09 12.20 -1.78
CA HIS A 210 24.74 12.55 -3.16
C HIS A 210 23.52 11.74 -3.65
N ASP A 211 22.43 11.80 -2.90
CA ASP A 211 21.23 11.02 -3.18
C ASP A 211 20.21 11.91 -3.88
N LEU A 212 19.39 11.31 -4.74
CA LEU A 212 18.31 12.01 -5.43
C LEU A 212 17.42 12.77 -4.43
N LEU A 213 17.23 12.19 -3.23
CA LEU A 213 16.49 12.83 -2.15
C LEU A 213 17.10 14.17 -1.70
N THR A 214 18.42 14.28 -1.57
CA THR A 214 19.05 15.54 -1.12
C THR A 214 18.88 16.67 -2.13
N TYR A 215 18.87 16.33 -3.42
CA TYR A 215 18.64 17.27 -4.50
C TYR A 215 17.19 17.73 -4.56
N LEU A 216 16.24 16.81 -4.42
CA LEU A 216 14.80 17.13 -4.39
C LEU A 216 14.40 17.84 -3.08
N ALA A 217 15.12 17.60 -1.99
CA ALA A 217 14.87 18.15 -0.65
C ALA A 217 15.36 19.58 -0.44
N ARG A 218 16.44 19.99 -1.13
CA ARG A 218 17.16 21.26 -0.89
C ARG A 218 16.34 22.52 -1.17
N ASP A 219 15.33 22.42 -2.02
CA ASP A 219 14.59 23.59 -2.51
C ASP A 219 13.12 23.66 -2.05
N GLN A 220 12.60 22.61 -1.39
CA GLN A 220 11.32 22.75 -0.67
C GLN A 220 11.42 23.75 0.49
N ASP A 221 12.63 23.92 1.05
CA ASP A 221 12.95 24.90 2.08
C ASP A 221 13.00 26.35 1.52
N SER A 222 13.08 26.54 0.19
CA SER A 222 13.13 27.87 -0.48
C SER A 222 11.77 28.34 -1.03
N ILE A 223 10.82 27.43 -1.27
CA ILE A 223 9.49 27.70 -1.84
C ILE A 223 8.48 28.22 -0.79
N SER A 224 8.82 28.22 0.51
CA SER A 224 7.92 28.60 1.63
C SER A 224 7.47 30.07 1.67
N CYS A 225 7.73 30.87 0.63
CA CYS A 225 7.47 32.31 0.56
C CYS A 225 6.30 32.70 -0.35
N GLU A 226 5.11 32.09 -0.27
CA GLU A 226 3.91 32.69 -0.89
C GLU A 226 2.60 32.34 -0.14
N LYS A 227 1.84 33.37 0.21
CA LYS A 227 0.89 33.37 1.35
C LYS A 227 -0.48 32.72 1.10
N GLN A 228 -0.78 32.17 -0.08
CA GLN A 228 -2.13 31.67 -0.40
C GLN A 228 -2.25 30.15 -0.57
N LEU A 229 -1.12 29.42 -0.50
CA LEU A 229 -1.04 27.96 -0.72
C LEU A 229 -0.42 27.22 0.50
N LYS A 230 -0.45 27.87 1.67
CA LYS A 230 0.32 27.45 2.85
C LYS A 230 0.04 26.03 3.37
N ASN A 231 -1.19 25.54 3.27
CA ASN A 231 -1.55 24.26 3.89
C ASN A 231 -1.02 23.09 3.05
N LEU A 232 -1.31 23.06 1.74
CA LEU A 232 -0.86 21.99 0.86
C LEU A 232 0.68 21.92 0.77
N HIS A 233 1.36 23.07 0.73
CA HIS A 233 2.83 23.09 0.75
C HIS A 233 3.43 22.72 2.11
N SER A 234 2.73 22.99 3.22
CA SER A 234 3.14 22.51 4.56
C SER A 234 3.07 20.98 4.61
N ASP A 235 1.95 20.41 4.17
CA ASP A 235 1.73 18.97 4.17
C ASP A 235 2.74 18.24 3.25
N VAL A 236 3.03 18.81 2.07
CA VAL A 236 4.06 18.26 1.16
C VAL A 236 5.46 18.38 1.76
N ALA A 237 5.78 19.48 2.47
CA ALA A 237 7.05 19.62 3.17
C ALA A 237 7.21 18.58 4.29
N GLU A 238 6.13 18.25 4.99
CA GLU A 238 6.10 17.16 5.98
C GLU A 238 6.37 15.80 5.34
N LEU A 239 5.81 15.52 4.16
CA LEU A 239 6.11 14.28 3.41
C LEU A 239 7.60 14.16 3.08
N TRP A 240 8.21 15.24 2.59
CA TRP A 240 9.64 15.25 2.30
C TRP A 240 10.48 15.16 3.58
N SER A 241 10.05 15.75 4.69
CA SER A 241 10.69 15.60 6.00
C SER A 241 10.68 14.15 6.48
N LEU A 242 9.57 13.44 6.31
CA LEU A 242 9.48 12.00 6.58
C LEU A 242 10.45 11.21 5.72
N MET A 243 10.50 11.46 4.41
CA MET A 243 11.43 10.78 3.50
C MET A 243 12.90 11.06 3.86
N LYS A 244 13.25 12.32 4.20
CA LYS A 244 14.60 12.71 4.69
C LYS A 244 14.98 11.89 5.92
N ARG A 245 14.07 11.73 6.87
CA ARG A 245 14.31 10.96 8.10
C ARG A 245 14.52 9.48 7.83
N ILE A 246 13.68 8.88 6.97
CA ILE A 246 13.81 7.48 6.56
C ILE A 246 15.17 7.24 5.91
N SER A 247 15.54 8.06 4.92
CA SER A 247 16.81 7.92 4.20
C SER A 247 18.03 8.06 5.13
N TYR A 248 18.03 9.08 6.00
CA TYR A 248 19.14 9.29 6.94
C TYR A 248 19.36 8.08 7.86
N ARG A 249 18.28 7.52 8.43
CA ARG A 249 18.37 6.39 9.35
C ARG A 249 18.72 5.10 8.64
N MET A 250 18.15 4.86 7.47
CA MET A 250 18.49 3.70 6.64
C MET A 250 19.96 3.70 6.24
N ARG A 251 20.53 4.86 5.89
CA ARG A 251 21.96 4.98 5.57
C ARG A 251 22.86 4.82 6.79
N SER A 252 22.48 5.39 7.93
CA SER A 252 23.21 5.30 9.20
C SER A 252 23.32 3.86 9.69
N ASP A 253 22.19 3.15 9.71
CA ASP A 253 22.07 1.89 10.45
C ASP A 253 22.20 0.66 9.54
N HIS A 254 21.79 0.78 8.26
CA HIS A 254 21.69 -0.35 7.31
C HIS A 254 22.38 -0.07 5.97
N GLY A 255 23.34 0.86 5.92
CA GLY A 255 24.04 1.24 4.68
C GLY A 255 24.64 0.08 3.89
N SER A 256 25.09 -0.99 4.56
CA SER A 256 25.61 -2.20 3.91
C SER A 256 24.54 -3.08 3.29
N GLU A 257 23.33 -3.13 3.88
CA GLU A 257 22.21 -3.94 3.38
C GLU A 257 21.58 -3.30 2.14
N LEU A 258 21.60 -1.96 2.07
CA LEU A 258 21.14 -1.17 0.92
C LEU A 258 22.05 -1.30 -0.32
N SER A 259 23.27 -1.84 -0.18
CA SER A 259 24.19 -2.01 -1.30
C SER A 259 23.81 -3.17 -2.23
N TYR A 260 22.92 -4.07 -1.79
CA TYR A 260 22.48 -5.20 -2.58
C TYR A 260 21.14 -4.88 -3.27
N ASP A 261 21.04 -5.19 -4.56
CA ASP A 261 19.82 -4.97 -5.36
C ASP A 261 18.74 -6.03 -5.07
N ARG A 262 18.33 -6.12 -3.80
CA ARG A 262 17.33 -7.06 -3.29
C ARG A 262 16.35 -6.37 -2.33
N PRO A 263 15.49 -5.47 -2.84
CA PRO A 263 14.63 -4.62 -2.01
C PRO A 263 13.64 -5.41 -1.15
N LEU A 264 13.23 -6.62 -1.60
CA LEU A 264 12.35 -7.50 -0.83
C LEU A 264 13.04 -8.06 0.42
N GLU A 265 14.28 -8.52 0.31
CA GLU A 265 15.04 -9.08 1.43
C GLU A 265 15.33 -7.98 2.47
N VAL A 266 15.72 -6.79 2.00
CA VAL A 266 15.97 -5.61 2.85
C VAL A 266 14.70 -5.23 3.61
N ARG A 267 13.53 -5.13 2.95
CA ARG A 267 12.28 -4.76 3.64
C ARG A 267 11.65 -5.88 4.45
N ALA A 268 11.91 -7.13 4.12
CA ALA A 268 11.49 -8.27 4.94
C ALA A 268 12.37 -8.45 6.19
N SER A 269 13.59 -7.89 6.18
CA SER A 269 14.51 -7.95 7.31
C SER A 269 13.90 -7.31 8.55
N LEU A 270 13.97 -8.05 9.67
CA LEU A 270 13.42 -7.60 10.95
C LEU A 270 14.12 -6.33 11.43
N SER A 271 15.44 -6.23 11.28
CA SER A 271 16.23 -5.05 11.70
C SER A 271 15.76 -3.79 10.99
N VAL A 272 15.52 -3.88 9.68
CA VAL A 272 15.05 -2.78 8.83
C VAL A 272 13.62 -2.40 9.17
N GLN A 273 12.70 -3.36 9.27
CA GLN A 273 11.31 -3.07 9.66
C GLN A 273 11.24 -2.37 11.01
N ASN A 274 12.08 -2.79 11.97
CA ASN A 274 12.15 -2.17 13.28
C ASN A 274 12.65 -0.73 13.20
N THR A 275 13.68 -0.50 12.40
CA THR A 275 14.28 0.83 12.21
C THR A 275 13.29 1.77 11.55
N LEU A 276 12.58 1.30 10.52
CA LEU A 276 11.52 2.05 9.86
C LEU A 276 10.35 2.37 10.80
N SER A 277 9.89 1.40 11.61
CA SER A 277 8.86 1.65 12.62
C SER A 277 9.30 2.70 13.65
N MET A 278 10.56 2.65 14.08
CA MET A 278 11.11 3.69 14.96
C MET A 278 11.17 5.06 14.27
N CYS A 279 11.52 5.13 12.98
CA CYS A 279 11.48 6.37 12.22
C CYS A 279 10.06 6.96 12.17
N SER A 280 9.05 6.11 11.95
CA SER A 280 7.65 6.53 11.95
C SER A 280 7.22 7.07 13.32
N LEU A 281 7.60 6.39 14.42
CA LEU A 281 7.31 6.86 15.78
C LEU A 281 7.99 8.20 16.08
N GLU A 282 9.28 8.33 15.75
CA GLU A 282 10.03 9.57 15.98
C GLU A 282 9.48 10.75 15.15
N HIS A 283 8.98 10.49 13.94
CA HIS A 283 8.32 11.51 13.13
C HIS A 283 7.04 12.00 13.82
N LEU A 284 6.13 11.08 14.18
CA LEU A 284 4.89 11.38 14.89
C LEU A 284 5.14 12.06 16.26
N GLU A 285 6.22 11.71 16.94
CA GLU A 285 6.66 12.33 18.20
C GLU A 285 7.13 13.78 17.99
N SER A 286 7.90 14.03 16.93
CA SER A 286 8.38 15.38 16.61
C SER A 286 7.25 16.32 16.23
N GLU A 287 6.29 15.85 15.42
CA GLU A 287 5.09 16.61 15.07
C GLU A 287 4.24 16.91 16.30
N PHE A 288 4.05 15.92 17.18
CA PHE A 288 3.30 16.11 18.41
C PHE A 288 3.98 17.07 19.39
N LEU A 289 5.31 17.01 19.49
CA LEU A 289 6.08 17.94 20.31
C LEU A 289 5.96 19.38 19.78
N GLU A 290 5.98 19.58 18.47
CA GLU A 290 5.75 20.88 17.84
C GLU A 290 4.33 21.38 18.09
N PHE A 291 3.33 20.52 17.88
CA PHE A 291 1.94 20.81 18.22
C PHE A 291 1.78 21.22 19.70
N MET A 292 2.43 20.51 20.62
CA MET A 292 2.39 20.81 22.05
C MET A 292 3.02 22.18 22.37
N LYS A 293 4.17 22.50 21.77
CA LYS A 293 4.83 23.81 21.90
C LYS A 293 3.92 24.94 21.42
N ILE A 294 3.29 24.77 20.26
CA ILE A 294 2.36 25.75 19.67
C ILE A 294 1.13 25.92 20.58
N THR A 295 0.54 24.82 21.05
CA THR A 295 -0.64 24.84 21.93
C THR A 295 -0.37 25.58 23.24
N VAL A 296 0.75 25.29 23.90
CA VAL A 296 1.17 25.96 25.13
C VAL A 296 1.48 27.44 24.88
N ALA A 297 2.13 27.77 23.77
CA ALA A 297 2.43 29.15 23.39
C ALA A 297 1.17 29.97 23.07
N ASN A 298 0.12 29.34 22.54
CA ASN A 298 -1.16 29.99 22.25
C ASN A 298 -1.95 30.34 23.54
N GLN A 299 -1.77 29.59 24.63
CA GLN A 299 -2.50 29.78 25.89
C GLN A 299 -1.57 29.86 27.12
N PRO A 300 -0.65 30.86 27.19
CA PRO A 300 0.40 30.88 28.20
C PRO A 300 -0.12 31.10 29.63
N ARG A 301 -1.25 31.82 29.79
CA ARG A 301 -1.85 32.13 31.09
C ARG A 301 -2.40 30.89 31.81
N LEU A 302 -3.02 29.98 31.05
CA LEU A 302 -3.58 28.74 31.57
C LEU A 302 -2.51 27.66 31.71
N ALA A 303 -1.56 27.61 30.75
CA ALA A 303 -0.53 26.57 30.72
C ALA A 303 0.44 26.65 31.91
N ARG A 304 0.72 27.85 32.47
CA ARG A 304 1.58 28.04 33.65
C ARG A 304 2.91 27.27 33.55
N LEU A 305 3.58 27.39 32.40
CA LEU A 305 4.82 26.68 32.04
C LEU A 305 5.90 26.75 33.13
N GLY A 306 5.97 27.88 33.84
CA GLY A 306 6.96 28.11 34.91
C GLY A 306 8.32 28.52 34.34
N GLY A 307 9.36 28.47 35.18
CA GLY A 307 10.71 28.96 34.84
C GLY A 307 11.73 27.90 34.41
N HIS A 308 11.37 26.61 34.39
CA HIS A 308 12.29 25.53 34.01
C HIS A 308 12.04 25.09 32.56
N PRO A 309 12.98 25.32 31.62
CA PRO A 309 12.85 24.81 30.27
C PRO A 309 13.04 23.28 30.26
N GLY A 310 12.13 22.55 29.62
CA GLY A 310 12.25 21.10 29.45
C GLY A 310 10.95 20.43 28.98
N THR A 311 11.05 19.19 28.52
CA THR A 311 9.90 18.39 28.08
C THR A 311 8.91 18.15 29.24
N ARG A 312 9.43 17.91 30.45
CA ARG A 312 8.61 17.72 31.66
C ARG A 312 7.73 18.91 31.98
N SER A 313 8.28 20.13 31.96
CA SER A 313 7.51 21.34 32.24
C SER A 313 6.51 21.64 31.13
N LEU A 314 6.87 21.36 29.87
CA LEU A 314 5.98 21.50 28.72
C LEU A 314 4.78 20.54 28.79
N VAL A 315 5.01 19.27 29.09
CA VAL A 315 3.95 18.26 29.22
C VAL A 315 3.02 18.61 30.39
N ARG A 316 3.57 19.02 31.53
CA ARG A 316 2.78 19.51 32.68
C ARG A 316 1.90 20.70 32.28
N ALA A 317 2.46 21.63 31.52
CA ALA A 317 1.76 22.82 31.03
C ALA A 317 0.69 22.49 29.97
N TYR A 318 0.88 21.44 29.19
CA TYR A 318 -0.11 20.95 28.25
C TYR A 318 -1.26 20.21 28.96
N LEU A 319 -0.93 19.40 29.98
CA LEU A 319 -1.91 18.69 30.79
C LEU A 319 -2.79 19.63 31.60
N SER A 320 -2.26 20.75 32.10
CA SER A 320 -3.08 21.76 32.78
C SER A 320 -4.09 22.47 31.86
N LEU A 321 -3.83 22.50 30.54
CA LEU A 321 -4.79 22.99 29.54
C LEU A 321 -5.88 21.96 29.23
N ARG A 322 -5.50 20.68 29.09
CA ARG A 322 -6.43 19.59 28.76
C ARG A 322 -7.27 19.11 29.94
N LEU A 323 -6.76 19.24 31.16
CA LEU A 323 -7.43 18.89 32.40
C LEU A 323 -7.61 20.20 33.20
N PRO A 324 -8.68 20.98 32.96
CA PRO A 324 -8.83 22.30 33.55
C PRO A 324 -8.81 22.24 35.09
N SER A 325 -7.69 22.65 35.69
CA SER A 325 -7.58 22.86 37.14
C SER A 325 -8.07 24.26 37.49
N GLU A 326 -9.31 24.59 37.15
CA GLU A 326 -9.89 25.85 37.61
C GLU A 326 -10.31 25.72 39.09
N ASN A 327 -9.53 26.40 39.93
CA ASN A 327 -9.76 26.78 41.34
C ASN A 327 -9.04 25.98 42.44
N ILE A 328 -7.71 25.86 42.36
CA ILE A 328 -6.89 25.45 43.51
C ILE A 328 -6.24 26.68 44.16
N THR A 329 -6.96 27.33 45.08
CA THR A 329 -6.37 28.16 46.14
C THR A 329 -6.71 27.68 47.55
N ASN A 330 -7.56 26.66 47.74
CA ASN A 330 -7.95 26.20 49.07
C ASN A 330 -7.67 24.71 49.27
N VAL A 331 -7.12 24.39 50.44
CA VAL A 331 -6.51 23.12 50.86
C VAL A 331 -7.56 22.02 51.13
N SER A 332 -8.33 21.65 50.11
CA SER A 332 -9.20 20.46 50.13
C SER A 332 -9.08 19.65 48.84
N ALA A 333 -7.85 19.60 48.30
CA ALA A 333 -7.46 19.11 46.98
C ALA A 333 -7.52 17.58 46.77
N PHE A 334 -8.53 16.91 47.31
CA PHE A 334 -8.85 15.51 46.99
C PHE A 334 -10.22 15.37 46.32
N ASN A 335 -11.17 16.30 46.52
CA ASN A 335 -12.54 16.13 46.05
C ASN A 335 -12.84 16.79 44.69
N ASP A 336 -12.13 17.85 44.30
CA ASP A 336 -12.41 18.56 43.04
C ASP A 336 -11.78 17.88 41.80
N PHE A 337 -10.86 16.93 42.03
CA PHE A 337 -10.29 16.08 40.99
C PHE A 337 -11.31 15.06 40.45
N TYR A 338 -12.29 14.66 41.28
CA TYR A 338 -13.36 13.74 40.93
C TYR A 338 -14.44 14.36 40.03
N GLN A 339 -14.60 15.68 39.97
CA GLN A 339 -15.71 16.29 39.20
C GLN A 339 -15.49 16.33 37.67
N LEU A 340 -14.24 16.45 37.19
CA LEU A 340 -13.91 16.27 35.75
C LEU A 340 -13.79 14.78 35.39
N SER A 341 -13.38 13.97 36.37
CA SER A 341 -13.42 12.51 36.35
C SER A 341 -14.86 11.99 36.17
N GLU A 342 -15.87 12.62 36.78
CA GLU A 342 -17.29 12.23 36.64
C GLU A 342 -17.93 12.59 35.29
N GLN A 343 -17.46 13.62 34.58
CA GLN A 343 -17.99 13.97 33.26
C GLN A 343 -17.52 13.02 32.14
N ASN A 344 -16.30 12.48 32.25
CA ASN A 344 -15.73 11.50 31.32
C ASN A 344 -15.68 10.06 31.88
N GLY A 345 -16.06 9.85 33.15
CA GLY A 345 -16.01 8.57 33.85
C GLY A 345 -14.61 8.05 34.20
N TRP A 346 -13.56 8.90 34.21
CA TRP A 346 -12.18 8.48 34.41
C TRP A 346 -11.79 8.43 35.89
N GLU A 347 -11.29 7.29 36.38
CA GLU A 347 -10.67 7.16 37.70
C GLU A 347 -9.14 7.06 37.50
N PHE A 348 -8.38 7.97 38.10
CA PHE A 348 -6.91 7.96 37.99
C PHE A 348 -6.26 7.22 39.15
N ASP A 349 -5.38 6.27 38.84
CA ASP A 349 -4.67 5.46 39.82
C ASP A 349 -3.33 6.11 40.24
N ASP A 350 -2.75 5.65 41.35
CA ASP A 350 -1.33 5.85 41.74
C ASP A 350 -0.87 7.31 42.01
N GLY A 351 -1.81 8.24 42.14
CA GLY A 351 -1.61 9.59 42.72
C GLY A 351 -1.18 10.67 41.73
N LEU A 352 -0.45 11.68 42.23
CA LEU A 352 -0.05 12.89 41.50
C LEU A 352 1.48 13.07 41.51
N VAL A 353 2.03 13.57 40.38
CA VAL A 353 3.41 14.07 40.24
C VAL A 353 3.35 15.48 39.67
N ASP A 354 4.09 16.41 40.27
CA ASP A 354 4.10 17.85 39.89
C ASP A 354 2.69 18.51 39.86
N GLY A 355 1.77 17.99 40.68
CA GLY A 355 0.38 18.47 40.77
C GLY A 355 -0.55 17.94 39.66
N VAL A 356 -0.12 16.96 38.88
CA VAL A 356 -0.87 16.35 37.76
C VAL A 356 -0.88 14.83 37.93
N PRO A 357 -1.92 14.10 37.49
CA PRO A 357 -1.95 12.63 37.57
C PRO A 357 -0.77 11.97 36.85
N VAL A 358 -0.21 10.93 37.49
CA VAL A 358 1.05 10.30 37.06
C VAL A 358 0.92 9.62 35.69
N TRP A 359 -0.18 8.90 35.44
CA TRP A 359 -0.35 8.14 34.19
C TRP A 359 -0.47 9.02 32.94
N PRO A 360 -1.29 10.09 32.92
CA PRO A 360 -1.26 11.08 31.84
C PRO A 360 0.11 11.72 31.66
N MET A 361 0.80 12.06 32.75
CA MET A 361 2.15 12.64 32.70
C MET A 361 3.13 11.68 32.01
N LEU A 362 3.13 10.40 32.39
CA LEU A 362 3.97 9.37 31.77
C LEU A 362 3.63 9.16 30.29
N PHE A 363 2.34 9.08 29.95
CA PHE A 363 1.89 8.87 28.58
C PHE A 363 2.35 10.01 27.67
N TYR A 364 2.10 11.27 28.04
CA TYR A 364 2.46 12.39 27.17
C TYR A 364 3.99 12.62 27.12
N CYS A 365 4.73 12.34 28.19
CA CYS A 365 6.19 12.31 28.13
C CYS A 365 6.67 11.25 27.12
N LEU A 366 6.13 10.03 27.16
CA LEU A 366 6.48 8.98 26.21
C LEU A 366 6.08 9.36 24.78
N ARG A 367 4.90 9.96 24.59
CA ARG A 367 4.35 10.42 23.30
C ARG A 367 5.13 11.56 22.65
N THR A 368 5.89 12.32 23.43
CA THR A 368 6.86 13.32 22.91
C THR A 368 8.21 12.71 22.52
N GLY A 369 8.40 11.42 22.77
CA GLY A 369 9.61 10.68 22.42
C GLY A 369 10.77 10.80 23.41
N ASP A 370 10.64 11.67 24.42
CA ASP A 370 11.67 11.89 25.45
C ASP A 370 11.62 10.78 26.52
N THR A 371 12.31 9.68 26.20
CA THR A 371 12.35 8.50 27.06
C THR A 371 13.10 8.75 28.37
N GLN A 372 14.06 9.67 28.40
CA GLN A 372 14.82 9.99 29.60
C GLN A 372 13.97 10.74 30.62
N VAL A 373 13.26 11.79 30.18
CA VAL A 373 12.32 12.51 31.03
C VAL A 373 11.20 11.60 31.53
N THR A 374 10.72 10.69 30.68
CA THR A 374 9.71 9.70 31.08
C THR A 374 10.22 8.81 32.23
N LEU A 375 11.48 8.37 32.18
CA LEU A 375 12.10 7.59 33.26
C LEU A 375 12.29 8.39 34.54
N GLU A 376 12.67 9.66 34.45
CA GLU A 376 12.78 10.55 35.60
C GLU A 376 11.44 10.70 36.33
N VAL A 377 10.36 10.98 35.58
CA VAL A 377 9.00 11.06 36.13
C VAL A 377 8.57 9.75 36.78
N ALA A 378 8.88 8.60 36.15
CA ALA A 378 8.56 7.29 36.69
C ALA A 378 9.34 6.98 37.99
N ARG A 379 10.60 7.42 38.09
CA ARG A 379 11.42 7.26 39.30
C ARG A 379 10.94 8.15 40.45
N ASP A 380 10.47 9.36 40.15
CA ASP A 380 9.91 10.24 41.18
C ASP A 380 8.62 9.66 41.80
N ALA A 381 7.85 8.89 41.03
CA ALA A 381 6.67 8.15 41.48
C ALA A 381 6.92 6.66 41.80
N LEU A 382 8.18 6.25 42.02
CA LEU A 382 8.55 4.84 42.21
C LEU A 382 7.75 4.13 43.31
N ASN A 383 7.47 4.84 44.41
CA ASN A 383 6.72 4.30 45.55
C ASN A 383 5.28 3.89 45.19
N ASN A 384 4.68 4.53 44.17
CA ASN A 384 3.31 4.27 43.73
C ASN A 384 3.28 3.34 42.50
N LEU A 385 4.29 3.41 41.64
CA LEU A 385 4.34 2.69 40.36
C LEU A 385 4.90 1.26 40.45
N GLY A 386 5.57 0.91 41.56
CA GLY A 386 6.01 -0.45 41.85
C GLY A 386 6.83 -1.12 40.74
N SER A 387 6.30 -2.20 40.15
CA SER A 387 6.98 -3.00 39.11
C SER A 387 7.05 -2.32 37.73
N PHE A 388 6.32 -1.21 37.51
CA PHE A 388 6.30 -0.51 36.23
C PHE A 388 7.65 0.11 35.87
N VAL A 389 8.32 0.74 36.82
CA VAL A 389 9.60 1.44 36.60
C VAL A 389 10.70 0.53 36.03
N PRO A 390 10.99 -0.66 36.59
CA PRO A 390 12.00 -1.55 35.99
C PRO A 390 11.58 -2.06 34.61
N MET A 391 10.29 -2.24 34.34
CA MET A 391 9.81 -2.63 33.00
C MET A 391 10.03 -1.50 31.98
N LEU A 392 9.75 -0.26 32.37
CA LEU A 392 10.00 0.91 31.54
C LEU A 392 11.50 1.13 31.29
N GLU A 393 12.35 0.93 32.31
CA GLU A 393 13.80 0.99 32.15
C GLU A 393 14.33 -0.06 31.15
N ASP A 394 13.85 -1.29 31.24
CA ASP A 394 14.20 -2.33 30.28
C ASP A 394 13.70 -1.99 28.87
N TYR A 395 12.48 -1.45 28.76
CA TYR A 395 11.90 -1.00 27.49
C TYR A 395 12.72 0.11 26.82
N VAL A 396 13.12 1.13 27.58
CA VAL A 396 13.91 2.26 27.07
C VAL A 396 15.32 1.81 26.67
N LYS A 397 15.95 0.92 27.44
CA LYS A 397 17.31 0.40 27.15
C LYS A 397 17.39 -0.39 25.83
N HIS A 398 16.31 -1.03 25.41
CA HIS A 398 16.29 -1.86 24.20
C HIS A 398 15.52 -1.20 23.05
N ASN A 399 15.65 0.13 22.90
CA ASN A 399 15.02 0.89 21.82
C ASN A 399 13.50 0.68 21.75
N ARG A 400 12.83 0.86 22.89
CA ARG A 400 11.36 0.76 23.02
C ARG A 400 10.83 -0.63 22.71
N ARG A 401 11.53 -1.66 23.21
CA ARG A 401 11.17 -3.07 23.06
C ARG A 401 11.46 -3.86 24.33
N LEU A 402 10.70 -4.93 24.53
CA LEU A 402 10.94 -5.86 25.62
C LEU A 402 11.98 -6.92 25.23
N ARG A 403 12.81 -7.33 26.18
CA ARG A 403 13.83 -8.37 25.98
C ARG A 403 13.21 -9.76 25.89
N THR A 404 13.62 -10.55 24.88
CA THR A 404 13.05 -11.86 24.53
C THR A 404 12.91 -12.84 25.71
N HIS A 405 13.89 -12.87 26.63
CA HIS A 405 13.89 -13.81 27.77
C HIS A 405 12.78 -13.53 28.81
N ASN A 406 12.35 -12.28 28.99
CA ASN A 406 11.33 -11.91 29.99
C ASN A 406 10.00 -11.47 29.35
N GLN A 407 9.94 -11.41 28.02
CA GLN A 407 8.83 -10.82 27.26
C GLN A 407 7.48 -11.49 27.57
N ALA A 408 7.42 -12.83 27.59
CA ALA A 408 6.18 -13.56 27.87
C ALA A 408 5.62 -13.26 29.28
N ARG A 409 6.50 -13.22 30.29
CA ARG A 409 6.13 -12.91 31.67
C ARG A 409 5.65 -11.47 31.80
N ILE A 410 6.41 -10.51 31.26
CA ILE A 410 6.07 -9.08 31.28
C ILE A 410 4.72 -8.85 30.58
N ARG A 411 4.53 -9.44 29.40
CA ARG A 411 3.27 -9.35 28.63
C ARG A 411 2.08 -9.89 29.42
N GLN A 412 2.24 -11.01 30.13
CA GLN A 412 1.17 -11.55 30.97
C GLN A 412 0.86 -10.61 32.16
N THR A 413 1.88 -10.04 32.80
CA THR A 413 1.68 -9.03 33.86
C THR A 413 0.97 -7.79 33.32
N CYS A 414 1.37 -7.27 32.16
CA CYS A 414 0.73 -6.13 31.52
C CYS A 414 -0.74 -6.40 31.22
N LYS A 415 -1.08 -7.55 30.63
CA LYS A 415 -2.47 -7.95 30.37
C LYS A 415 -3.32 -8.01 31.65
N GLN A 416 -2.74 -8.54 32.73
CA GLN A 416 -3.46 -8.64 34.00
C GLN A 416 -3.75 -7.25 34.60
N VAL A 417 -2.77 -6.34 34.55
CA VAL A 417 -2.93 -4.98 35.06
C VAL A 417 -3.90 -4.18 34.18
N ALA A 418 -3.78 -4.29 32.85
CA ALA A 418 -4.66 -3.61 31.91
C ALA A 418 -6.14 -3.98 32.12
N LYS A 419 -6.44 -5.27 32.36
CA LYS A 419 -7.80 -5.74 32.66
C LYS A 419 -8.31 -5.35 34.06
N SER A 420 -7.40 -5.07 35.00
CA SER A 420 -7.76 -4.77 36.39
C SER A 420 -7.96 -3.28 36.65
N THR A 421 -7.34 -2.39 35.87
CA THR A 421 -7.39 -0.95 36.11
C THR A 421 -8.52 -0.26 35.36
N ARG A 422 -9.12 0.73 36.02
CA ARG A 422 -10.12 1.62 35.43
C ARG A 422 -9.49 2.87 34.81
N ASP A 423 -8.23 3.16 35.15
CA ASP A 423 -7.48 4.28 34.58
C ASP A 423 -7.14 4.00 33.11
N PRO A 424 -7.65 4.80 32.16
CA PRO A 424 -7.47 4.55 30.74
C PRO A 424 -6.02 4.83 30.29
N TYR A 425 -5.30 5.75 30.95
CA TYR A 425 -3.89 6.04 30.64
C TYR A 425 -2.97 4.95 31.19
N LYS A 426 -3.25 4.45 32.41
CA LYS A 426 -2.53 3.28 32.96
C LYS A 426 -2.71 2.08 32.05
N ARG A 427 -3.94 1.79 31.66
CA ARG A 427 -4.26 0.68 30.76
C ARG A 427 -3.51 0.79 29.44
N LEU A 428 -3.56 1.96 28.79
CA LEU A 428 -2.86 2.24 27.55
C LEU A 428 -1.34 2.07 27.70
N MET A 429 -0.76 2.56 28.80
CA MET A 429 0.67 2.42 29.06
C MET A 429 1.10 0.96 29.19
N TYR A 430 0.35 0.15 29.93
CA TYR A 430 0.61 -1.28 30.04
C TYR A 430 0.36 -2.02 28.72
N SER A 431 -0.62 -1.60 27.92
CA SER A 431 -0.89 -2.14 26.59
C SER A 431 0.28 -1.89 25.63
N ILE A 432 0.85 -0.68 25.62
CA ILE A 432 2.01 -0.32 24.80
C ILE A 432 3.24 -1.14 25.22
N LEU A 433 3.56 -1.16 26.52
CA LEU A 433 4.73 -1.90 27.02
C LEU A 433 4.57 -3.41 26.80
N GLY A 434 3.38 -3.94 27.09
CA GLY A 434 3.09 -5.37 27.00
C GLY A 434 2.78 -5.87 25.59
N GLN A 435 2.58 -4.96 24.62
CA GLN A 435 2.13 -5.28 23.26
C GLN A 435 0.90 -6.20 23.30
N CYS A 436 -0.15 -5.75 24.00
CA CYS A 436 -1.37 -6.52 24.29
C CYS A 436 -2.65 -5.67 24.18
N ASP A 437 -3.82 -6.34 24.15
CA ASP A 437 -5.16 -5.73 24.08
C ASP A 437 -5.37 -4.87 22.82
N LEU A 438 -5.23 -5.52 21.66
CA LEU A 438 -5.20 -4.87 20.34
C LEU A 438 -6.56 -4.35 19.84
N ASN A 439 -7.66 -4.89 20.37
CA ASN A 439 -9.03 -4.57 19.97
C ASN A 439 -9.70 -3.53 20.87
N GLU A 440 -8.98 -2.99 21.86
CA GLU A 440 -9.54 -2.01 22.78
C GLU A 440 -9.62 -0.62 22.13
N ASN A 441 -10.78 0.02 22.24
CA ASN A 441 -11.03 1.35 21.70
C ASN A 441 -10.60 2.41 22.72
N TYR A 442 -9.53 3.13 22.42
CA TYR A 442 -9.05 4.26 23.23
C TYR A 442 -9.63 5.60 22.75
N SER A 443 -10.85 5.62 22.19
CA SER A 443 -11.49 6.82 21.61
C SER A 443 -11.54 8.01 22.56
N ASP A 444 -11.54 7.75 23.87
CA ASP A 444 -11.62 8.79 24.89
C ASP A 444 -10.27 9.53 25.07
N ILE A 445 -9.14 8.88 24.77
CA ILE A 445 -7.79 9.45 24.82
C ILE A 445 -7.34 9.88 23.42
N VAL A 446 -7.66 9.08 22.41
CA VAL A 446 -7.19 9.20 21.03
C VAL A 446 -8.15 10.05 20.24
N SER A 447 -7.82 11.34 20.11
CA SER A 447 -8.63 12.29 19.34
C SER A 447 -8.22 12.40 17.87
N ASN A 448 -7.01 11.97 17.51
CA ASN A 448 -6.43 12.15 16.17
C ASN A 448 -5.88 10.84 15.60
N ILE A 449 -5.83 10.73 14.26
CA ILE A 449 -5.27 9.59 13.53
C ILE A 449 -3.79 9.38 13.81
N ASP A 450 -3.03 10.47 14.02
CA ASP A 450 -1.61 10.39 14.36
C ASP A 450 -1.38 9.68 15.70
N ASP A 451 -2.27 9.90 16.68
CA ASP A 451 -2.21 9.23 17.99
C ASP A 451 -2.58 7.76 17.88
N PHE A 452 -3.60 7.45 17.06
CA PHE A 452 -3.97 6.07 16.76
C PHE A 452 -2.79 5.31 16.13
N LEU A 453 -2.15 5.91 15.11
CA LEU A 453 -1.00 5.31 14.45
C LEU A 453 0.19 5.13 15.40
N TRP A 454 0.51 6.15 16.20
CA TRP A 454 1.62 6.06 17.16
C TRP A 454 1.43 4.89 18.15
N ILE A 455 0.20 4.72 18.66
CA ILE A 455 -0.14 3.60 19.56
C ILE A 455 -0.01 2.27 18.82
N LYS A 456 -0.63 2.13 17.65
CA LYS A 456 -0.62 0.85 16.90
C LYS A 456 0.78 0.46 16.46
N ILE A 457 1.60 1.39 15.96
CA ILE A 457 3.00 1.14 15.59
C ILE A 457 3.82 0.73 16.82
N SER A 458 3.57 1.34 17.99
CA SER A 458 4.24 0.97 19.24
C SER A 458 3.86 -0.44 19.73
N GLN A 459 2.66 -0.93 19.37
CA GLN A 459 2.17 -2.27 19.70
C GLN A 459 2.64 -3.36 18.72
N VAL A 460 3.25 -3.00 17.58
CA VAL A 460 3.71 -3.97 16.57
C VAL A 460 4.81 -4.86 17.15
N VAL A 461 4.59 -6.16 17.08
CA VAL A 461 5.56 -7.19 17.46
C VAL A 461 6.37 -7.61 16.24
N ALA A 462 7.68 -7.52 16.37
CA ALA A 462 8.63 -8.04 15.40
C ALA A 462 8.73 -9.56 15.54
N GLN A 463 8.18 -10.32 14.58
CA GLN A 463 8.33 -11.78 14.53
C GLN A 463 9.53 -12.16 13.65
N GLU A 464 10.38 -13.05 14.14
CA GLU A 464 11.30 -13.79 13.27
C GLU A 464 10.50 -14.78 12.42
N PRO A 465 10.80 -14.94 11.12
CA PRO A 465 10.21 -15.96 10.27
C PRO A 465 10.79 -17.32 10.67
N THR A 466 10.35 -17.89 11.80
CA THR A 466 10.68 -19.28 12.13
C THR A 466 9.75 -20.21 11.36
N GLU A 467 10.37 -21.05 10.53
CA GLU A 467 9.77 -22.21 9.87
C GLU A 467 9.19 -23.19 10.90
N SER A 468 7.98 -22.95 11.43
CA SER A 468 7.18 -23.97 12.10
C SER A 468 5.74 -23.49 12.33
N VAL A 469 4.95 -23.45 11.25
CA VAL A 469 3.51 -23.12 11.28
C VAL A 469 2.65 -24.24 11.94
N VAL A 470 3.25 -25.17 12.69
CA VAL A 470 2.52 -26.35 13.20
C VAL A 470 2.31 -26.37 14.72
N SER A 471 2.86 -25.43 15.49
CA SER A 471 2.67 -25.47 16.96
C SER A 471 2.47 -24.09 17.59
N SER A 472 1.32 -23.47 17.38
CA SER A 472 0.65 -22.59 18.37
C SER A 472 -0.60 -21.88 17.82
N LYS A 473 -1.60 -22.62 17.33
CA LYS A 473 -2.90 -22.03 16.93
C LYS A 473 -3.66 -21.34 18.08
N ASN A 474 -3.23 -21.49 19.34
CA ASN A 474 -3.93 -20.91 20.50
C ASN A 474 -3.30 -19.59 21.02
N SER A 475 -2.24 -19.05 20.41
CA SER A 475 -1.58 -17.81 20.89
C SER A 475 -1.44 -16.69 19.84
N VAL A 476 -1.93 -16.92 18.62
CA VAL A 476 -1.82 -15.97 17.49
C VAL A 476 -2.81 -14.81 17.59
N GLU A 477 -3.90 -14.95 18.34
CA GLU A 477 -4.99 -13.96 18.42
C GLU A 477 -4.62 -12.66 19.15
N ASP A 478 -3.52 -12.64 19.91
CA ASP A 478 -3.18 -11.49 20.78
C ASP A 478 -2.00 -10.63 20.28
N THR A 479 -1.31 -11.01 19.20
CA THR A 479 -0.11 -10.28 18.70
C THR A 479 -0.41 -9.53 17.41
N LEU A 480 -0.04 -8.25 17.34
CA LEU A 480 -0.16 -7.42 16.15
C LEU A 480 1.15 -7.48 15.37
N THR A 481 1.15 -8.08 14.19
CA THR A 481 2.28 -8.00 13.26
C THR A 481 2.16 -6.76 12.37
N LEU A 482 3.28 -6.34 11.78
CA LEU A 482 3.27 -5.22 10.83
C LEU A 482 2.32 -5.50 9.66
N GLY A 483 2.37 -6.71 9.10
CA GLY A 483 1.49 -7.11 8.00
C GLY A 483 0.01 -7.06 8.37
N GLN A 484 -0.37 -7.46 9.58
CA GLN A 484 -1.75 -7.33 10.06
C GLN A 484 -2.18 -5.86 10.19
N LEU A 485 -1.32 -4.98 10.70
CA LEU A 485 -1.60 -3.54 10.77
C LEU A 485 -1.75 -2.95 9.35
N GLN A 486 -0.91 -3.37 8.41
CA GLN A 486 -0.98 -2.93 7.01
C GLN A 486 -2.30 -3.34 6.37
N THR A 487 -2.70 -4.61 6.51
CA THR A 487 -3.99 -5.12 6.05
C THR A 487 -5.17 -4.41 6.70
N LEU A 488 -5.11 -4.13 8.01
CA LEU A 488 -6.16 -3.41 8.72
C LEU A 488 -6.39 -2.01 8.13
N LEU A 489 -5.31 -1.26 7.89
CA LEU A 489 -5.41 0.10 7.36
C LEU A 489 -5.83 0.14 5.89
N TYR A 490 -5.30 -0.76 5.07
CA TYR A 490 -5.51 -0.74 3.62
C TYR A 490 -6.77 -1.50 3.17
N GLU A 491 -7.05 -2.68 3.75
CA GLU A 491 -8.16 -3.55 3.32
C GLU A 491 -9.38 -3.44 4.22
N THR A 492 -9.21 -3.37 5.55
CA THR A 492 -10.35 -3.35 6.49
C THR A 492 -10.99 -1.97 6.62
N TYR A 493 -10.19 -0.93 6.89
CA TYR A 493 -10.68 0.46 6.90
C TYR A 493 -10.76 1.00 5.47
N GLY A 494 -9.66 0.90 4.73
CA GLY A 494 -9.60 1.30 3.32
C GLY A 494 -9.83 2.78 3.07
N GLU A 495 -9.88 3.15 1.79
CA GLU A 495 -9.92 4.56 1.36
C GLU A 495 -11.20 5.30 1.79
N VAL A 496 -12.32 4.58 1.92
CA VAL A 496 -13.62 5.17 2.27
C VAL A 496 -13.66 5.60 3.74
N HIS A 497 -13.11 4.79 4.64
CA HIS A 497 -13.11 5.10 6.07
C HIS A 497 -12.29 6.36 6.39
N PHE A 498 -11.20 6.58 5.66
CA PHE A 498 -10.33 7.74 5.85
C PHE A 498 -10.73 8.96 5.03
N ASP A 499 -11.84 8.90 4.28
CA ASP A 499 -12.22 9.91 3.30
C ASP A 499 -11.01 10.32 2.42
N ALA A 500 -10.26 9.30 1.95
CA ALA A 500 -8.93 9.49 1.39
C ALA A 500 -8.92 10.41 0.16
N TRP A 501 -10.05 10.49 -0.56
CA TRP A 501 -10.20 11.36 -1.72
C TRP A 501 -10.27 12.84 -1.37
N SER A 502 -10.77 13.20 -0.17
CA SER A 502 -10.78 14.59 0.28
C SER A 502 -9.45 14.99 0.93
N GLN A 503 -8.76 14.04 1.58
CA GLN A 503 -7.49 14.25 2.28
C GLN A 503 -6.39 13.29 1.79
N PRO A 504 -5.93 13.42 0.53
CA PRO A 504 -5.02 12.45 -0.08
C PRO A 504 -3.65 12.39 0.59
N LEU A 505 -3.13 13.51 1.09
CA LEU A 505 -1.82 13.57 1.76
C LEU A 505 -1.86 12.89 3.14
N VAL A 506 -2.98 12.97 3.86
CA VAL A 506 -3.17 12.29 5.14
C VAL A 506 -3.18 10.78 4.93
N PHE A 507 -3.95 10.28 3.96
CA PHE A 507 -3.96 8.85 3.67
C PHE A 507 -2.61 8.34 3.15
N PHE A 508 -1.92 9.13 2.32
CA PHE A 508 -0.55 8.84 1.92
C PHE A 508 0.40 8.73 3.12
N LYS A 509 0.33 9.67 4.08
CA LYS A 509 1.10 9.66 5.32
C LYS A 509 0.84 8.39 6.14
N ILE A 510 -0.43 7.99 6.29
CA ILE A 510 -0.83 6.75 7.00
C ILE A 510 -0.12 5.53 6.38
N LEU A 511 -0.16 5.40 5.05
CA LEU A 511 0.45 4.28 4.34
C LEU A 511 1.98 4.31 4.41
N CYS A 512 2.59 5.48 4.28
CA CYS A 512 4.05 5.64 4.42
C CYS A 512 4.54 5.30 5.83
N LEU A 513 3.87 5.78 6.89
CA LEU A 513 4.23 5.49 8.28
C LEU A 513 4.10 4.00 8.62
N THR A 514 3.22 3.28 7.93
CA THR A 514 3.05 1.84 8.07
C THR A 514 3.85 1.01 7.05
N GLN A 515 4.81 1.64 6.36
CA GLN A 515 5.73 0.99 5.43
C GLN A 515 5.04 0.37 4.19
N GLN A 516 3.93 0.94 3.73
CA GLN A 516 3.19 0.53 2.53
C GLN A 516 3.46 1.48 1.36
N TYR A 517 4.73 1.66 1.00
CA TYR A 517 5.16 2.69 0.04
C TYR A 517 4.51 2.55 -1.34
N GLU A 518 4.40 1.33 -1.86
CA GLU A 518 3.86 1.05 -3.18
C GLU A 518 2.38 1.42 -3.29
N ALA A 519 1.60 1.05 -2.26
CA ALA A 519 0.21 1.41 -2.15
C ALA A 519 0.05 2.93 -2.00
N ALA A 520 0.88 3.57 -1.17
CA ALA A 520 0.87 5.01 -0.95
C ALA A 520 1.12 5.76 -2.27
N ILE A 521 2.19 5.42 -2.99
CA ILE A 521 2.54 6.04 -4.27
C ILE A 521 1.45 5.78 -5.31
N GLY A 522 0.97 4.53 -5.41
CA GLY A 522 -0.08 4.19 -6.36
C GLY A 522 -1.39 4.94 -6.12
N PHE A 523 -1.72 5.24 -4.87
CA PHE A 523 -2.86 6.08 -4.51
C PHE A 523 -2.61 7.55 -4.86
N LEU A 524 -1.46 8.11 -4.45
CA LEU A 524 -1.12 9.52 -4.69
C LEU A 524 -1.04 9.86 -6.19
N ALA A 525 -0.57 8.91 -7.00
CA ALA A 525 -0.46 9.06 -8.45
C ALA A 525 -1.80 9.23 -9.20
N ARG A 526 -2.91 8.87 -8.56
CA ARG A 526 -4.27 9.05 -9.12
C ARG A 526 -4.63 10.54 -9.23
N PHE A 527 -4.10 11.38 -8.35
CA PHE A 527 -4.35 12.82 -8.34
C PHE A 527 -3.34 13.53 -9.25
N GLU A 528 -3.83 14.17 -10.32
CA GLU A 528 -2.97 14.82 -11.31
C GLU A 528 -2.02 15.87 -10.69
N GLN A 529 -2.53 16.69 -9.77
CA GLN A 529 -1.74 17.74 -9.10
C GLN A 529 -0.63 17.17 -8.21
N LEU A 530 -0.81 15.97 -7.66
CA LEU A 530 0.13 15.33 -6.73
C LEU A 530 0.97 14.24 -7.39
N ARG A 531 0.67 13.89 -8.65
CA ARG A 531 1.35 12.85 -9.41
C ARG A 531 2.84 13.14 -9.57
N CYS A 532 3.21 14.42 -9.72
CA CYS A 532 4.61 14.81 -9.75
C CYS A 532 5.31 14.39 -8.45
N HIS A 533 4.76 14.69 -7.27
CA HIS A 533 5.34 14.27 -5.99
C HIS A 533 5.43 12.73 -5.89
N ALA A 534 4.38 12.01 -6.29
CA ALA A 534 4.35 10.54 -6.27
C ALA A 534 5.48 9.92 -7.09
N VAL A 535 5.72 10.42 -8.31
CA VAL A 535 6.80 9.94 -9.20
C VAL A 535 8.17 10.19 -8.58
N HIS A 536 8.42 11.40 -8.09
CA HIS A 536 9.73 11.74 -7.52
C HIS A 536 10.00 10.99 -6.21
N ILE A 537 8.99 10.77 -5.36
CA ILE A 537 9.13 9.92 -4.18
C ILE A 537 9.41 8.47 -4.59
N ALA A 538 8.75 7.95 -5.64
CA ALA A 538 9.02 6.61 -6.15
C ALA A 538 10.47 6.47 -6.66
N LEU A 539 10.98 7.47 -7.38
CA LEU A 539 12.37 7.50 -7.83
C LEU A 539 13.35 7.52 -6.65
N VAL A 540 13.06 8.31 -5.62
CA VAL A 540 13.87 8.32 -4.39
C VAL A 540 13.87 6.97 -3.69
N LEU A 541 12.70 6.33 -3.53
CA LEU A 541 12.63 5.02 -2.88
C LEU A 541 13.28 3.92 -3.72
N LYS A 542 13.31 4.06 -5.05
CA LYS A 542 14.06 3.19 -5.96
C LYS A 542 15.57 3.36 -5.75
N ASP A 543 16.05 4.61 -5.69
CA ASP A 543 17.45 4.97 -5.42
C ASP A 543 17.92 4.45 -4.05
N LEU A 544 17.01 4.43 -3.06
CA LEU A 544 17.26 3.86 -1.74
C LEU A 544 17.06 2.33 -1.67
N HIS A 545 16.79 1.62 -2.77
CA HIS A 545 16.48 0.17 -2.77
C HIS A 545 15.36 -0.25 -1.80
N LEU A 546 14.36 0.61 -1.58
CA LEU A 546 13.18 0.35 -0.74
C LEU A 546 11.90 0.08 -1.55
N LEU A 547 11.89 0.42 -2.84
CA LEU A 547 10.74 0.23 -3.71
C LEU A 547 10.71 -1.19 -4.29
N LEU A 548 9.59 -1.89 -4.16
CA LEU A 548 9.37 -3.21 -4.71
C LEU A 548 8.79 -3.13 -6.12
N LEU A 549 9.51 -3.71 -7.08
CA LEU A 549 9.13 -3.71 -8.49
C LEU A 549 8.49 -5.05 -8.90
N PRO A 550 7.48 -5.04 -9.77
CA PRO A 550 6.89 -6.26 -10.33
C PRO A 550 7.86 -6.94 -11.29
N ASN A 551 7.69 -8.25 -11.47
CA ASN A 551 8.51 -9.04 -12.39
C ASN A 551 8.19 -8.74 -13.87
N TRP A 552 7.01 -8.17 -14.16
CA TRP A 552 6.49 -7.97 -15.52
C TRP A 552 6.07 -6.52 -15.77
N LEU A 553 6.45 -5.98 -16.93
CA LEU A 553 6.15 -4.59 -17.34
C LEU A 553 4.65 -4.35 -17.62
N HIS A 554 3.91 -5.37 -18.03
CA HIS A 554 2.47 -5.28 -18.31
C HIS A 554 1.58 -5.38 -17.07
N SER A 555 2.17 -5.47 -15.87
CA SER A 555 1.43 -5.51 -14.61
C SER A 555 0.64 -4.21 -14.36
N PRO A 556 -0.46 -4.26 -13.61
CA PRO A 556 -1.17 -3.06 -13.17
C PRO A 556 -0.26 -2.15 -12.31
N LEU A 557 -0.69 -0.90 -12.09
CA LEU A 557 0.12 0.09 -11.38
C LEU A 557 0.59 -0.41 -9.99
N VAL A 558 -0.31 -1.06 -9.24
CA VAL A 558 0.00 -1.72 -7.96
C VAL A 558 -0.47 -3.16 -8.04
N ILE A 559 0.39 -4.11 -7.67
CA ILE A 559 0.08 -5.53 -7.66
C ILE A 559 0.41 -6.17 -6.31
N ARG A 560 -0.39 -7.14 -5.89
CA ARG A 560 -0.08 -8.03 -4.77
C ARG A 560 0.45 -9.34 -5.33
N ASN A 561 1.58 -9.80 -4.83
CA ASN A 561 2.14 -11.11 -5.15
C ASN A 561 1.89 -12.06 -3.97
N GLU A 562 1.44 -13.28 -4.23
CA GLU A 562 1.09 -14.25 -3.18
C GLU A 562 2.32 -14.77 -2.43
N TYR A 563 3.49 -14.74 -3.07
CA TYR A 563 4.77 -15.14 -2.46
C TYR A 563 5.40 -14.06 -1.57
N ASP A 564 4.90 -12.82 -1.63
CA ASP A 564 5.42 -11.74 -0.80
C ASP A 564 4.80 -11.81 0.61
N PRO A 565 5.51 -11.32 1.66
CA PRO A 565 4.96 -11.25 3.01
C PRO A 565 3.63 -10.49 3.07
N THR A 566 2.79 -10.82 4.05
CA THR A 566 1.48 -10.17 4.24
C THR A 566 1.62 -8.65 4.33
N GLY A 567 0.81 -7.92 3.57
CA GLY A 567 0.83 -6.44 3.52
C GLY A 567 1.77 -5.85 2.47
N PHE A 568 2.66 -6.67 1.86
CA PHE A 568 3.55 -6.19 0.81
C PHE A 568 2.83 -6.11 -0.54
N ARG A 569 3.14 -5.05 -1.29
CA ARG A 569 2.66 -4.80 -2.65
C ARG A 569 3.84 -4.33 -3.49
N ARG A 570 3.72 -4.44 -4.81
CA ARG A 570 4.74 -4.03 -5.78
C ARG A 570 4.18 -2.92 -6.68
N LEU A 571 5.01 -1.93 -7.01
CA LEU A 571 4.65 -0.78 -7.84
C LEU A 571 5.27 -0.92 -9.23
N ASN A 572 4.45 -0.86 -10.27
CA ASN A 572 4.94 -0.78 -11.64
C ASN A 572 5.47 0.63 -11.93
N LEU A 573 6.75 0.85 -11.62
CA LEU A 573 7.42 2.13 -11.81
C LEU A 573 7.45 2.57 -13.28
N ALA A 574 7.65 1.64 -14.22
CA ALA A 574 7.65 1.97 -15.65
C ALA A 574 6.29 2.53 -16.09
N ARG A 575 5.19 1.90 -15.67
CA ARG A 575 3.84 2.41 -15.93
C ARG A 575 3.59 3.76 -15.27
N LEU A 576 4.06 3.97 -14.04
CA LEU A 576 3.95 5.25 -13.34
C LEU A 576 4.68 6.37 -14.11
N ILE A 577 5.90 6.11 -14.56
CA ILE A 577 6.70 7.06 -15.34
C ILE A 577 6.01 7.38 -16.66
N MET A 578 5.56 6.36 -17.41
CA MET A 578 4.84 6.56 -18.68
C MET A 578 3.56 7.41 -18.50
N LEU A 579 2.80 7.17 -17.42
CA LEU A 579 1.60 7.96 -17.11
C LEU A 579 1.96 9.43 -16.82
N TYR A 580 3.12 9.69 -16.22
CA TYR A 580 3.57 11.04 -15.89
C TYR A 580 4.17 11.77 -17.10
N THR A 581 4.98 11.10 -17.92
CA THR A 581 5.64 11.68 -19.09
C THR A 581 4.68 11.95 -20.24
N ARG A 582 3.58 11.20 -20.35
CA ARG A 582 2.56 11.36 -21.41
C ARG A 582 2.06 12.80 -21.60
N LYS A 583 2.01 13.60 -20.52
CA LYS A 583 1.55 14.99 -20.62
C LYS A 583 2.53 15.90 -21.39
N PHE A 584 3.83 15.59 -21.38
CA PHE A 584 4.88 16.44 -21.93
C PHE A 584 5.82 15.73 -22.91
N GLU A 585 5.66 14.44 -23.18
CA GLU A 585 6.52 13.70 -24.10
C GLU A 585 6.49 14.27 -25.54
N ALA A 586 5.34 14.82 -25.94
CA ALA A 586 5.18 15.44 -27.25
C ALA A 586 5.72 16.88 -27.31
N THR A 587 5.78 17.58 -26.17
CA THR A 587 6.23 18.98 -26.10
C THR A 587 7.72 19.09 -25.77
N ASP A 588 8.19 18.31 -24.79
CA ASP A 588 9.54 18.29 -24.24
C ASP A 588 10.08 16.83 -24.24
N PRO A 589 10.43 16.27 -25.41
CA PRO A 589 10.89 14.88 -25.51
C PRO A 589 12.21 14.63 -24.76
N GLU A 590 13.07 15.64 -24.61
CA GLU A 590 14.31 15.58 -23.84
C GLU A 590 14.05 15.29 -22.36
N LYS A 591 13.09 15.99 -21.75
CA LYS A 591 12.69 15.73 -20.36
C LYS A 591 12.06 14.35 -20.24
N ALA A 592 11.25 13.91 -21.21
CA ALA A 592 10.64 12.58 -21.15
C ALA A 592 11.70 11.47 -21.21
N LEU A 593 12.71 11.62 -22.07
CA LEU A 593 13.84 10.70 -22.16
C LEU A 593 14.61 10.60 -20.84
N MET A 594 14.81 11.74 -20.17
CA MET A 594 15.45 11.81 -18.85
C MET A 594 14.71 11.00 -17.78
N TYR A 595 13.37 10.96 -17.80
CA TYR A 595 12.60 10.13 -16.87
C TYR A 595 12.59 8.65 -17.23
N TYR A 596 12.77 8.31 -18.51
CA TYR A 596 12.85 6.92 -18.97
C TYR A 596 14.20 6.26 -18.68
N TYR A 597 15.26 7.06 -18.61
CA TYR A 597 16.58 6.64 -18.11
C TYR A 597 16.53 6.35 -16.61
#